data_AF-A0A3L7SHW6-F1
#
_entry.id   AF-A0A3L7SHW6-F1
#
_cell.length_a   1.000
_cell.length_b   1.000
_cell.length_c   1.000
_cell.angle_alpha   90.00
_cell.angle_beta   90.00
_cell.angle_gamma   90.00
#
_symmetry.space_group_name_H-M   'P 1'
#
loop_
_entity.id
_entity.type
_entity.pdbx_description
1 polymer ?
#
loop_
_entity_poly.entity_id
_entity_poly.type
_entity_poly.pdbx_seq_one_letter_code
_entity_poly.pdbx_strand_id
1 'polypeptide(L)'
;MRQAPLAITLFLFMFMVALSTAQPPAQRVESQSGKAWVTPEVKAPRVSFHTFDSDAAKGKVSYHIYTPAAYDREGQRRLPVVYWLHGSGGGLAGLAKVAAYFDAAIEAGKTPPCFVVFVNGLVEGMYVDWKDGSAPMETMIVKELVPHIDARYRTIATREGRLLDGYSMGGYGAARLGFKYPDLFRAVSIMGGGPLQAELIQAPRAGRQRAAELLKQVYGGDQEYFKNVSPRRLAEQNAEAIIKGSLVRQVCGDQDETFGPNRDFHEHLERLRIPHTWTVLPSVDHNPMKTLEALGDSNWTFYRAAFGQPPGEDTAASNAITAKPSPAKPDAIIKLKVKEQERRAIVFNSSADSSRRPAVIVLHGGMGNAVQMRATSGFDKVAKANGFMAVYAEGTDFGGGRHAWNTGFLLRRQVQDADDIAYFDTLIDTLVSEHGADPTRIYMTGGSNGGMMTYVYAVARAERLAAVAPVVASMFTFDDVPSVPLPILMINGAKDEEVPIEGGMSRNPLVHRAQEAPYKPLNEVVRFWVQVNKSETTPKTVTMGTATTSAYPIASEGASGAVTEYVVDSEGAHGWPGSPSRREGVVPIASFSGAERVWEFFKDKHR
;
A
#
# COMPACT_ATOMS: atom_id res chain seq x y z
N MET A 1 6.99 -42.55 -76.27
CA MET A 1 8.34 -41.93 -76.18
C MET A 1 8.17 -40.43 -76.01
N ARG A 2 8.99 -39.80 -75.14
CA ARG A 2 9.36 -38.36 -75.05
C ARG A 2 8.23 -37.29 -75.08
N GLN A 3 8.06 -36.55 -73.97
CA GLN A 3 8.39 -35.10 -73.80
C GLN A 3 7.36 -34.12 -74.42
N ALA A 4 6.95 -33.00 -73.82
CA ALA A 4 7.00 -32.47 -72.44
C ALA A 4 6.04 -31.25 -72.39
N PRO A 5 5.75 -30.65 -71.23
CA PRO A 5 5.64 -29.19 -71.18
C PRO A 5 6.48 -28.53 -70.08
N LEU A 6 6.70 -27.23 -70.26
CA LEU A 6 7.56 -26.37 -69.43
C LEU A 6 7.06 -26.21 -67.99
N ALA A 7 8.00 -26.07 -67.06
CA ALA A 7 7.74 -25.64 -65.69
C ALA A 7 7.53 -24.11 -65.61
N ILE A 8 6.78 -23.68 -64.58
CA ILE A 8 7.25 -22.62 -63.68
C ILE A 8 7.03 -23.12 -62.23
N THR A 9 8.02 -22.86 -61.38
CA THR A 9 8.14 -23.40 -60.01
C THR A 9 8.29 -22.25 -59.02
N LEU A 10 7.55 -22.26 -57.91
CA LEU A 10 7.99 -21.98 -56.52
C LEU A 10 6.73 -22.05 -55.61
N PHE A 11 6.60 -22.96 -54.61
CA PHE A 11 7.32 -23.05 -53.32
C PHE A 11 7.11 -21.81 -52.41
N LEU A 12 7.07 -21.84 -51.07
CA LEU A 12 7.34 -22.80 -49.97
C LEU A 12 6.20 -22.59 -48.91
N PHE A 13 5.81 -23.42 -47.92
CA PHE A 13 6.20 -24.76 -47.47
C PHE A 13 5.11 -25.36 -46.51
N MET A 14 5.49 -26.26 -45.59
CA MET A 14 4.68 -26.93 -44.56
C MET A 14 4.42 -26.10 -43.29
N PHE A 15 3.36 -26.44 -42.54
CA PHE A 15 3.44 -26.54 -41.07
C PHE A 15 2.70 -27.78 -40.55
N MET A 16 3.30 -28.47 -39.58
CA MET A 16 2.82 -29.74 -39.05
C MET A 16 2.56 -29.59 -37.53
N VAL A 17 1.39 -30.07 -37.09
CA VAL A 17 1.03 -30.49 -35.72
C VAL A 17 1.47 -29.61 -34.54
N ALA A 18 0.48 -29.02 -33.86
CA ALA A 18 0.51 -28.82 -32.41
C ALA A 18 -0.78 -29.41 -31.80
N LEU A 19 -0.66 -30.34 -30.86
CA LEU A 19 -1.82 -30.80 -30.08
C LEU A 19 -2.24 -29.70 -29.09
N SER A 20 -3.44 -29.16 -29.26
CA SER A 20 -4.06 -28.28 -28.27
C SER A 20 -4.90 -29.10 -27.30
N THR A 21 -4.52 -29.12 -26.02
CA THR A 21 -5.36 -29.59 -24.92
C THR A 21 -6.46 -28.55 -24.64
N ALA A 22 -7.48 -28.53 -25.48
CA ALA A 22 -8.63 -27.65 -25.32
C ALA A 22 -9.35 -27.95 -23.99
N GLN A 23 -9.33 -26.99 -23.06
CA GLN A 23 -10.25 -27.00 -21.93
C GLN A 23 -11.69 -26.98 -22.45
N PRO A 24 -12.64 -27.71 -21.82
CA PRO A 24 -14.05 -27.64 -22.21
C PRO A 24 -14.55 -26.20 -22.04
N PRO A 25 -15.39 -25.69 -22.96
CA PRO A 25 -15.90 -24.33 -22.88
C PRO A 25 -16.67 -24.14 -21.58
N ALA A 26 -16.40 -23.03 -20.88
CA ALA A 26 -17.14 -22.66 -19.68
C ALA A 26 -18.64 -22.62 -20.00
N GLN A 27 -19.44 -23.38 -19.25
CA GLN A 27 -20.89 -23.35 -19.40
C GLN A 27 -21.37 -21.91 -19.19
N ARG A 28 -22.06 -21.35 -20.20
CA ARG A 28 -22.86 -20.15 -20.01
C ARG A 28 -23.93 -20.48 -18.97
N VAL A 29 -23.76 -19.97 -17.76
CA VAL A 29 -24.85 -19.84 -16.81
C VAL A 29 -25.84 -18.86 -17.44
N GLU A 30 -27.02 -19.34 -17.81
CA GLU A 30 -28.09 -18.48 -18.29
C GLU A 30 -28.44 -17.45 -17.22
N SER A 31 -28.62 -16.20 -17.63
CA SER A 31 -28.90 -15.11 -16.70
C SER A 31 -30.29 -15.30 -16.09
N GLN A 32 -30.35 -15.83 -14.85
CA GLN A 32 -31.55 -15.71 -14.03
C GLN A 32 -31.77 -14.24 -13.69
N SER A 33 -32.58 -13.57 -14.50
CA SER A 33 -32.93 -12.14 -14.39
C SER A 33 -33.91 -11.83 -13.23
N GLY A 34 -33.93 -12.69 -12.21
CA GLY A 34 -34.79 -12.58 -11.04
C GLY A 34 -34.10 -11.90 -9.87
N LYS A 35 -34.81 -11.00 -9.19
CA LYS A 35 -34.43 -10.51 -7.86
C LYS A 35 -34.73 -11.60 -6.84
N ALA A 36 -33.81 -12.55 -6.69
CA ALA A 36 -33.92 -13.66 -5.76
C ALA A 36 -33.74 -13.16 -4.31
N TRP A 37 -34.77 -12.50 -3.78
CA TRP A 37 -34.81 -12.01 -2.39
C TRP A 37 -34.73 -13.15 -1.37
N VAL A 38 -35.24 -14.33 -1.72
CA VAL A 38 -35.00 -15.58 -1.00
C VAL A 38 -34.01 -16.44 -1.79
N THR A 39 -32.85 -16.68 -1.20
CA THR A 39 -31.82 -17.58 -1.72
C THR A 39 -32.01 -19.01 -1.20
N PRO A 40 -31.44 -20.04 -1.86
CA PRO A 40 -31.33 -21.38 -1.28
C PRO A 40 -30.60 -21.41 0.07
N GLU A 41 -31.01 -22.35 0.93
CA GLU A 41 -30.29 -22.67 2.18
C GLU A 41 -28.86 -23.14 1.86
N VAL A 42 -27.88 -22.68 2.65
CA VAL A 42 -26.50 -23.20 2.64
C VAL A 42 -26.25 -23.84 4.00
N LYS A 43 -25.97 -25.16 3.98
CA LYS A 43 -25.68 -25.94 5.18
C LYS A 43 -24.17 -25.93 5.45
N ALA A 44 -23.77 -25.36 6.57
CA ALA A 44 -22.39 -25.34 7.04
C ALA A 44 -22.37 -25.33 8.60
N PRO A 45 -21.27 -25.74 9.25
CA PRO A 45 -21.17 -25.69 10.71
C PRO A 45 -21.49 -24.30 11.24
N ARG A 46 -22.36 -24.25 12.27
CA ARG A 46 -22.78 -23.02 12.97
C ARG A 46 -23.43 -21.94 12.10
N VAL A 47 -23.73 -22.22 10.83
CA VAL A 47 -24.48 -21.37 9.91
C VAL A 47 -25.96 -21.77 9.94
N SER A 48 -26.85 -20.79 9.99
CA SER A 48 -28.29 -20.99 9.87
C SER A 48 -28.91 -20.04 8.85
N PHE A 49 -29.91 -20.53 8.11
CA PHE A 49 -30.68 -19.78 7.12
C PHE A 49 -31.99 -19.29 7.72
N HIS A 50 -32.35 -18.04 7.46
CA HIS A 50 -33.60 -17.43 7.93
C HIS A 50 -34.20 -16.53 6.84
N THR A 51 -35.48 -16.24 6.99
CA THR A 51 -36.15 -15.17 6.22
C THR A 51 -36.83 -14.20 7.18
N PHE A 52 -37.03 -12.97 6.72
CA PHE A 52 -37.88 -11.97 7.36
C PHE A 52 -38.78 -11.31 6.32
N ASP A 53 -39.90 -10.74 6.75
CA ASP A 53 -40.80 -9.98 5.87
C ASP A 53 -40.28 -8.55 5.72
N SER A 54 -40.15 -8.11 4.46
CA SER A 54 -39.56 -6.83 4.06
C SER A 54 -40.63 -6.03 3.30
N ASP A 55 -40.99 -4.87 3.82
CA ASP A 55 -41.91 -3.94 3.17
C ASP A 55 -41.25 -3.32 1.93
N ALA A 56 -39.95 -3.02 2.02
CA ALA A 56 -39.13 -2.51 0.93
C ALA A 56 -39.09 -3.50 -0.25
N ALA A 57 -38.74 -4.77 -0.01
CA ALA A 57 -38.71 -5.81 -1.05
C ALA A 57 -40.10 -6.34 -1.44
N LYS A 58 -41.17 -5.95 -0.71
CA LYS A 58 -42.56 -6.41 -0.87
C LYS A 58 -42.71 -7.93 -0.77
N GLY A 59 -42.03 -8.53 0.20
CA GLY A 59 -42.03 -9.99 0.38
C GLY A 59 -40.93 -10.45 1.33
N LYS A 60 -40.63 -11.76 1.31
CA LYS A 60 -39.60 -12.33 2.17
C LYS A 60 -38.20 -12.07 1.61
N VAL A 61 -37.28 -11.68 2.50
CA VAL A 61 -35.85 -11.57 2.22
C VAL A 61 -35.11 -12.58 3.08
N SER A 62 -34.19 -13.33 2.48
CA SER A 62 -33.32 -14.29 3.18
C SER A 62 -32.02 -13.66 3.64
N TYR A 63 -31.49 -14.16 4.75
CA TYR A 63 -30.09 -14.03 5.13
C TYR A 63 -29.60 -15.34 5.73
N HIS A 64 -28.28 -15.54 5.74
CA HIS A 64 -27.65 -16.59 6.55
C HIS A 64 -26.86 -15.92 7.66
N ILE A 65 -26.73 -16.60 8.80
CA ILE A 65 -25.97 -16.11 9.94
C ILE A 65 -25.09 -17.21 10.52
N TYR A 66 -23.81 -16.93 10.67
CA TYR A 66 -22.90 -17.69 11.53
C TYR A 66 -23.06 -17.19 12.98
N THR A 67 -23.22 -18.14 13.90
CA THR A 67 -23.39 -17.89 15.34
C THR A 67 -22.27 -18.58 16.11
N PRO A 68 -21.38 -17.88 16.85
CA PRO A 68 -20.22 -18.48 17.50
C PRO A 68 -20.59 -19.31 18.73
N ALA A 69 -19.74 -20.28 19.13
CA ALA A 69 -20.06 -21.22 20.22
C ALA A 69 -20.25 -20.53 21.58
N ALA A 70 -19.56 -19.41 21.81
CA ALA A 70 -19.79 -18.54 22.96
C ALA A 70 -21.26 -18.09 23.09
N TYR A 71 -22.02 -17.95 22.00
CA TYR A 71 -23.42 -17.54 22.06
C TYR A 71 -24.28 -18.53 22.85
N ASP A 72 -24.09 -19.83 22.62
CA ASP A 72 -24.86 -20.89 23.27
C ASP A 72 -24.41 -21.11 24.72
N ARG A 73 -23.10 -20.97 24.97
CA ARG A 73 -22.48 -21.13 26.30
C ARG A 73 -22.79 -19.96 27.24
N GLU A 74 -22.82 -18.72 26.73
CA GLU A 74 -22.89 -17.49 27.53
C GLU A 74 -24.26 -16.81 27.35
N GLY A 75 -25.30 -17.42 27.91
CA GLY A 75 -26.72 -17.14 27.62
C GLY A 75 -27.24 -15.70 27.79
N GLN A 76 -26.49 -14.80 28.44
CA GLN A 76 -26.85 -13.37 28.60
C GLN A 76 -25.93 -12.40 27.84
N ARG A 77 -24.77 -12.84 27.35
CA ARG A 77 -23.81 -11.96 26.68
C ARG A 77 -24.38 -11.40 25.37
N ARG A 78 -24.12 -10.11 25.11
CA ARG A 78 -24.37 -9.48 23.81
C ARG A 78 -23.09 -9.51 22.97
N LEU A 79 -23.20 -9.90 21.71
CA LEU A 79 -22.05 -10.05 20.79
C LEU A 79 -22.08 -9.00 19.67
N PRO A 80 -20.91 -8.55 19.17
CA PRO A 80 -20.84 -7.73 17.97
C PRO A 80 -21.26 -8.49 16.71
N VAL A 81 -21.57 -7.75 15.65
CA VAL A 81 -22.05 -8.26 14.36
C VAL A 81 -21.17 -7.75 13.22
N VAL A 82 -20.64 -8.69 12.43
CA VAL A 82 -20.08 -8.46 11.11
C VAL A 82 -21.19 -8.61 10.08
N TYR A 83 -21.45 -7.57 9.29
CA TYR A 83 -22.30 -7.65 8.10
C TYR A 83 -21.40 -7.91 6.89
N TRP A 84 -21.36 -9.17 6.46
CA TRP A 84 -20.55 -9.61 5.32
C TRP A 84 -21.28 -9.36 4.00
N LEU A 85 -20.65 -8.55 3.14
CA LEU A 85 -21.14 -8.14 1.84
C LEU A 85 -20.32 -8.85 0.75
N HIS A 86 -21.00 -9.64 -0.08
CA HIS A 86 -20.37 -10.45 -1.13
C HIS A 86 -20.16 -9.69 -2.45
N GLY A 87 -19.30 -10.24 -3.31
CA GLY A 87 -19.05 -9.77 -4.67
C GLY A 87 -20.22 -10.01 -5.65
N SER A 88 -20.08 -9.56 -6.89
CA SER A 88 -21.05 -9.87 -7.95
C SER A 88 -21.08 -11.38 -8.25
N GLY A 89 -22.24 -11.88 -8.67
CA GLY A 89 -22.50 -13.33 -8.84
C GLY A 89 -23.24 -13.98 -7.66
N GLY A 90 -23.49 -13.25 -6.56
CA GLY A 90 -24.23 -13.73 -5.39
C GLY A 90 -23.34 -14.32 -4.28
N GLY A 91 -23.88 -14.41 -3.05
CA GLY A 91 -23.09 -14.68 -1.85
C GLY A 91 -22.82 -16.14 -1.47
N LEU A 92 -23.54 -17.11 -2.07
CA LEU A 92 -23.60 -18.47 -1.51
C LEU A 92 -22.30 -19.28 -1.66
N ALA A 93 -21.59 -19.14 -2.79
CA ALA A 93 -20.48 -20.03 -3.14
C ALA A 93 -19.26 -19.93 -2.20
N GLY A 94 -19.04 -18.77 -1.58
CA GLY A 94 -17.96 -18.55 -0.61
C GLY A 94 -18.38 -18.72 0.86
N LEU A 95 -19.69 -18.73 1.14
CA LEU A 95 -20.26 -18.53 2.47
C LEU A 95 -19.71 -19.50 3.52
N ALA A 96 -19.72 -20.80 3.23
CA ALA A 96 -19.25 -21.83 4.14
C ALA A 96 -17.74 -21.70 4.47
N LYS A 97 -16.93 -21.23 3.50
CA LYS A 97 -15.49 -21.03 3.71
C LYS A 97 -15.22 -19.81 4.59
N VAL A 98 -15.94 -18.71 4.36
CA VAL A 98 -15.85 -17.52 5.21
C VAL A 98 -16.32 -17.84 6.64
N ALA A 99 -17.45 -18.53 6.80
CA ALA A 99 -17.94 -18.95 8.11
C ALA A 99 -16.91 -19.81 8.87
N ALA A 100 -16.31 -20.81 8.21
CA ALA A 100 -15.26 -21.64 8.81
C ALA A 100 -13.97 -20.85 9.16
N TYR A 101 -13.61 -19.86 8.34
CA TYR A 101 -12.45 -18.98 8.59
C TYR A 101 -12.66 -18.07 9.82
N PHE A 102 -13.88 -17.56 10.02
CA PHE A 102 -14.25 -16.87 11.27
C PHE A 102 -14.30 -17.82 12.47
N ASP A 103 -14.90 -19.01 12.32
CA ASP A 103 -15.04 -20.01 13.39
C ASP A 103 -13.67 -20.43 13.95
N ALA A 104 -12.74 -20.79 13.05
CA ALA A 104 -11.37 -21.14 13.41
C ALA A 104 -10.63 -19.99 14.11
N ALA A 105 -10.87 -18.74 13.73
CA ALA A 105 -10.24 -17.58 14.36
C ALA A 105 -10.84 -17.22 15.72
N ILE A 106 -12.13 -17.50 15.93
CA ILE A 106 -12.82 -17.29 17.21
C ILE A 106 -12.41 -18.35 18.22
N GLU A 107 -12.44 -19.64 17.85
CA GLU A 107 -11.99 -20.72 18.75
C GLU A 107 -10.47 -20.66 19.03
N ALA A 108 -9.67 -20.07 18.12
CA ALA A 108 -8.24 -19.77 18.35
C ALA A 108 -7.98 -18.42 19.05
N GLY A 109 -9.02 -17.73 19.57
CA GLY A 109 -8.88 -16.48 20.34
C GLY A 109 -8.38 -15.26 19.55
N LYS A 110 -8.23 -15.36 18.23
CA LYS A 110 -7.67 -14.30 17.38
C LYS A 110 -8.60 -13.09 17.25
N THR A 111 -9.91 -13.30 17.32
CA THR A 111 -10.94 -12.25 17.30
C THR A 111 -12.00 -12.56 18.37
N PRO A 112 -12.60 -11.56 19.04
CA PRO A 112 -13.70 -11.82 19.97
C PRO A 112 -14.87 -12.53 19.26
N PRO A 113 -15.65 -13.36 19.97
CA PRO A 113 -16.84 -13.99 19.40
C PRO A 113 -17.80 -12.96 18.81
N CYS A 114 -18.10 -13.08 17.53
CA CYS A 114 -18.99 -12.20 16.79
C CYS A 114 -19.95 -13.00 15.90
N PHE A 115 -21.13 -12.45 15.63
CA PHE A 115 -21.98 -12.94 14.54
C PHE A 115 -21.37 -12.54 13.19
N VAL A 116 -21.59 -13.38 12.16
CA VAL A 116 -21.39 -12.97 10.76
C VAL A 116 -22.71 -13.13 10.01
N VAL A 117 -23.35 -12.02 9.68
CA VAL A 117 -24.56 -11.97 8.87
C VAL A 117 -24.16 -11.87 7.40
N PHE A 118 -24.43 -12.93 6.64
CA PHE A 118 -24.25 -12.95 5.19
C PHE A 118 -25.47 -12.31 4.54
N VAL A 119 -25.30 -11.06 4.12
CA VAL A 119 -26.37 -10.24 3.54
C VAL A 119 -26.67 -10.72 2.12
N ASN A 120 -27.94 -10.96 1.79
CA ASN A 120 -28.35 -11.16 0.39
C ASN A 120 -28.26 -9.83 -0.36
N GLY A 121 -27.19 -9.64 -1.13
CA GLY A 121 -26.95 -8.47 -1.97
C GLY A 121 -27.51 -8.58 -3.40
N LEU A 122 -28.36 -9.58 -3.68
CA LEU A 122 -28.75 -10.03 -5.03
C LEU A 122 -27.53 -10.43 -5.90
N VAL A 123 -27.76 -10.92 -7.14
CA VAL A 123 -26.63 -11.27 -8.04
C VAL A 123 -25.75 -10.06 -8.34
N GLU A 124 -26.35 -8.88 -8.51
CA GLU A 124 -25.66 -7.61 -8.76
C GLU A 124 -26.48 -6.42 -8.20
N GLY A 125 -26.86 -6.48 -6.91
CA GLY A 125 -27.68 -5.44 -6.29
C GLY A 125 -26.94 -4.14 -5.93
N MET A 126 -25.61 -4.14 -5.97
CA MET A 126 -24.71 -3.02 -5.65
C MET A 126 -24.87 -2.38 -4.25
N TYR A 127 -25.75 -2.90 -3.39
CA TYR A 127 -26.05 -2.30 -2.07
C TYR A 127 -26.56 -0.84 -2.19
N VAL A 128 -27.31 -0.56 -3.26
CA VAL A 128 -27.89 0.72 -3.66
C VAL A 128 -29.38 0.51 -3.90
N ASP A 129 -30.24 1.44 -3.46
CA ASP A 129 -31.64 1.44 -3.91
C ASP A 129 -31.68 1.73 -5.41
N TRP A 130 -32.12 0.78 -6.24
CA TRP A 130 -32.09 0.97 -7.70
C TRP A 130 -32.95 2.18 -8.11
N LYS A 131 -32.50 2.92 -9.14
CA LYS A 131 -33.13 4.20 -9.52
C LYS A 131 -34.61 4.08 -9.90
N ASP A 132 -35.03 2.93 -10.40
CA ASP A 132 -36.42 2.62 -10.75
C ASP A 132 -37.29 2.19 -9.53
N GLY A 133 -36.73 2.22 -8.32
CA GLY A 133 -37.35 1.78 -7.07
C GLY A 133 -37.57 0.27 -6.98
N SER A 134 -37.08 -0.51 -7.95
CA SER A 134 -37.49 -1.90 -8.12
C SER A 134 -36.63 -2.91 -7.35
N ALA A 135 -35.48 -2.47 -6.82
CA ALA A 135 -34.71 -3.20 -5.81
C ALA A 135 -34.16 -2.22 -4.74
N PRO A 136 -34.89 -1.98 -3.64
CA PRO A 136 -34.48 -1.07 -2.57
C PRO A 136 -33.49 -1.75 -1.60
N MET A 137 -32.28 -2.04 -2.09
CA MET A 137 -31.24 -2.76 -1.35
C MET A 137 -30.72 -2.03 -0.11
N GLU A 138 -30.47 -0.72 -0.21
CA GLU A 138 -29.99 0.08 0.91
C GLU A 138 -31.06 0.17 1.99
N THR A 139 -32.29 0.49 1.58
CA THR A 139 -33.43 0.61 2.50
C THR A 139 -33.68 -0.71 3.21
N MET A 140 -33.74 -1.84 2.49
CA MET A 140 -33.90 -3.17 3.10
C MET A 140 -32.80 -3.46 4.13
N ILE A 141 -31.52 -3.21 3.79
CA ILE A 141 -30.41 -3.53 4.70
C ILE A 141 -30.43 -2.65 5.95
N VAL A 142 -30.56 -1.33 5.76
CA VAL A 142 -30.36 -0.32 6.81
C VAL A 142 -31.60 -0.13 7.68
N LYS A 143 -32.81 -0.25 7.11
CA LYS A 143 -34.08 0.01 7.82
C LYS A 143 -34.79 -1.25 8.31
N GLU A 144 -34.49 -2.42 7.74
CA GLU A 144 -35.22 -3.65 8.08
C GLU A 144 -34.28 -4.75 8.57
N LEU A 145 -33.25 -5.13 7.82
CA LEU A 145 -32.35 -6.24 8.20
C LEU A 145 -31.56 -5.93 9.47
N VAL A 146 -30.93 -4.76 9.60
CA VAL A 146 -30.16 -4.40 10.81
C VAL A 146 -31.06 -4.43 12.07
N PRO A 147 -32.23 -3.75 12.10
CA PRO A 147 -33.17 -3.89 13.22
C PRO A 147 -33.69 -5.30 13.46
N HIS A 148 -33.97 -6.09 12.41
CA HIS A 148 -34.41 -7.49 12.53
C HIS A 148 -33.36 -8.37 13.21
N ILE A 149 -32.08 -8.21 12.84
CA ILE A 149 -30.97 -8.92 13.49
C ILE A 149 -30.86 -8.52 14.96
N ASP A 150 -30.92 -7.21 15.28
CA ASP A 150 -30.83 -6.71 16.66
C ASP A 150 -32.05 -7.11 17.54
N ALA A 151 -33.21 -7.33 16.94
CA ALA A 151 -34.41 -7.82 17.62
C ALA A 151 -34.40 -9.34 17.84
N ARG A 152 -33.75 -10.11 16.95
CA ARG A 152 -33.76 -11.59 16.96
C ARG A 152 -32.59 -12.23 17.70
N TYR A 153 -31.44 -11.55 17.79
CA TYR A 153 -30.22 -12.08 18.41
C TYR A 153 -29.74 -11.14 19.53
N ARG A 154 -28.99 -11.67 20.51
CA ARG A 154 -28.36 -10.81 21.55
C ARG A 154 -27.15 -10.08 20.96
N THR A 155 -27.40 -9.02 20.19
CA THR A 155 -26.36 -8.18 19.60
C THR A 155 -25.97 -7.02 20.52
N ILE A 156 -24.78 -6.45 20.28
CA ILE A 156 -24.44 -5.10 20.71
C ILE A 156 -25.08 -4.13 19.70
N ALA A 157 -26.33 -3.74 19.96
CA ALA A 157 -27.18 -2.97 19.04
C ALA A 157 -26.84 -1.46 18.93
N THR A 158 -25.55 -1.11 19.05
CA THR A 158 -25.03 0.25 18.84
C THR A 158 -23.99 0.22 17.71
N ARG A 159 -23.55 1.39 17.21
CA ARG A 159 -22.57 1.44 16.11
C ARG A 159 -21.28 0.71 16.46
N GLU A 160 -20.83 0.79 17.71
CA GLU A 160 -19.65 0.13 18.27
C GLU A 160 -19.71 -1.40 18.13
N GLY A 161 -20.91 -1.97 18.10
CA GLY A 161 -21.12 -3.39 17.87
C GLY A 161 -21.21 -3.82 16.40
N ARG A 162 -21.15 -2.90 15.43
CA ARG A 162 -21.42 -3.20 14.01
C ARG A 162 -20.23 -2.86 13.09
N LEU A 163 -19.81 -3.86 12.32
CA LEU A 163 -18.76 -3.76 11.29
C LEU A 163 -19.34 -4.17 9.92
N LEU A 164 -19.07 -3.37 8.89
CA LEU A 164 -19.31 -3.74 7.49
C LEU A 164 -18.03 -4.34 6.90
N ASP A 165 -18.11 -5.55 6.36
CA ASP A 165 -16.98 -6.24 5.73
C ASP A 165 -17.35 -6.67 4.32
N GLY A 166 -16.63 -6.16 3.31
CA GLY A 166 -17.08 -6.27 1.93
C GLY A 166 -15.99 -6.62 0.95
N TYR A 167 -16.26 -7.59 0.06
CA TYR A 167 -15.38 -7.95 -1.06
C TYR A 167 -15.97 -7.59 -2.43
N SER A 168 -15.19 -6.98 -3.33
CA SER A 168 -15.62 -6.63 -4.71
C SER A 168 -16.82 -5.68 -4.73
N MET A 169 -17.96 -6.07 -5.32
CA MET A 169 -19.26 -5.39 -5.16
C MET A 169 -19.60 -5.12 -3.68
N GLY A 170 -19.26 -6.06 -2.80
CA GLY A 170 -19.40 -5.92 -1.35
C GLY A 170 -18.49 -4.85 -0.76
N GLY A 171 -17.27 -4.68 -1.28
CA GLY A 171 -16.35 -3.63 -0.85
C GLY A 171 -16.87 -2.24 -1.21
N TYR A 172 -17.47 -2.10 -2.41
CA TYR A 172 -18.25 -0.91 -2.78
C TYR A 172 -19.41 -0.69 -1.81
N GLY A 173 -20.19 -1.73 -1.49
CA GLY A 173 -21.30 -1.66 -0.53
C GLY A 173 -20.86 -1.26 0.88
N ALA A 174 -19.73 -1.78 1.37
CA ALA A 174 -19.20 -1.48 2.68
C ALA A 174 -18.77 -0.02 2.78
N ALA A 175 -18.01 0.46 1.79
CA ALA A 175 -17.65 1.87 1.66
C ALA A 175 -18.91 2.76 1.61
N ARG A 176 -19.88 2.40 0.76
CA ARG A 176 -21.12 3.16 0.55
C ARG A 176 -21.96 3.28 1.82
N LEU A 177 -22.34 2.15 2.41
CA LEU A 177 -23.20 2.10 3.59
C LEU A 177 -22.48 2.67 4.82
N GLY A 178 -21.20 2.37 5.00
CA GLY A 178 -20.39 2.86 6.11
C GLY A 178 -20.14 4.36 6.09
N PHE A 179 -20.00 4.96 4.90
CA PHE A 179 -19.80 6.41 4.76
C PHE A 179 -21.13 7.19 4.75
N LYS A 180 -22.25 6.58 4.32
CA LYS A 180 -23.58 7.18 4.44
C LYS A 180 -24.16 7.09 5.85
N TYR A 181 -23.83 6.04 6.59
CA TYR A 181 -24.37 5.75 7.92
C TYR A 181 -23.27 5.57 8.99
N PRO A 182 -22.39 6.57 9.19
CA PRO A 182 -21.33 6.49 10.19
C PRO A 182 -21.90 6.31 11.60
N ASP A 183 -23.10 6.83 11.90
CA ASP A 183 -23.78 6.67 13.20
C ASP A 183 -24.40 5.27 13.40
N LEU A 184 -24.46 4.42 12.37
CA LEU A 184 -24.98 3.05 12.46
C LEU A 184 -23.86 1.99 12.50
N PHE A 185 -22.72 2.26 11.86
CA PHE A 185 -21.59 1.34 11.72
C PHE A 185 -20.29 1.99 12.21
N ARG A 186 -19.60 1.38 13.18
CA ARG A 186 -18.32 1.89 13.72
C ARG A 186 -17.14 1.58 12.81
N ALA A 187 -17.18 0.48 12.08
CA ALA A 187 -16.06 -0.04 11.31
C ALA A 187 -16.46 -0.46 9.89
N VAL A 188 -15.55 -0.22 8.93
CA VAL A 188 -15.75 -0.41 7.50
C VAL A 188 -14.51 -1.07 6.89
N SER A 189 -14.70 -2.19 6.22
CA SER A 189 -13.65 -2.95 5.56
C SER A 189 -13.97 -3.11 4.07
N ILE A 190 -13.09 -2.57 3.24
CA ILE A 190 -13.24 -2.42 1.79
C ILE A 190 -12.18 -3.29 1.12
N MET A 191 -12.53 -4.50 0.67
CA MET A 191 -11.59 -5.46 0.08
C MET A 191 -11.83 -5.59 -1.43
N GLY A 192 -10.81 -5.32 -2.25
CA GLY A 192 -10.90 -5.37 -3.73
C GLY A 192 -12.09 -4.60 -4.30
N GLY A 193 -12.47 -3.48 -3.70
CA GLY A 193 -13.79 -2.89 -3.87
C GLY A 193 -14.05 -2.36 -5.28
N GLY A 194 -15.24 -2.56 -5.84
CA GLY A 194 -15.56 -2.06 -7.18
C GLY A 194 -17.07 -1.88 -7.43
N PRO A 195 -17.49 -0.85 -8.18
CA PRO A 195 -16.67 0.18 -8.85
C PRO A 195 -16.38 1.40 -7.96
N LEU A 196 -15.11 1.66 -7.64
CA LEU A 196 -14.68 2.80 -6.80
C LEU A 196 -14.15 4.02 -7.59
N GLN A 197 -14.22 3.96 -8.91
CA GLN A 197 -13.99 5.06 -9.86
C GLN A 197 -14.98 6.24 -9.73
N ALA A 198 -14.64 7.39 -10.34
CA ALA A 198 -15.52 8.57 -10.38
C ALA A 198 -16.69 8.44 -11.38
N GLU A 199 -16.48 7.76 -12.51
CA GLU A 199 -17.51 7.56 -13.55
C GLU A 199 -17.55 6.10 -14.01
N LEU A 200 -18.76 5.58 -14.25
CA LEU A 200 -19.00 4.16 -14.55
C LEU A 200 -18.92 3.90 -16.07
N ILE A 201 -17.79 4.30 -16.66
CA ILE A 201 -17.52 4.16 -18.10
C ILE A 201 -16.96 2.76 -18.44
N GLN A 202 -16.30 2.11 -17.48
CA GLN A 202 -15.65 0.81 -17.65
C GLN A 202 -15.72 -0.01 -16.37
N ALA A 203 -16.19 -1.26 -16.45
CA ALA A 203 -16.14 -2.19 -15.34
C ALA A 203 -14.77 -2.89 -15.34
N PRO A 204 -14.10 -3.02 -14.18
CA PRO A 204 -13.01 -3.97 -14.02
C PRO A 204 -13.42 -5.36 -14.53
N ARG A 205 -12.52 -6.07 -15.21
CA ARG A 205 -12.74 -7.35 -15.91
C ARG A 205 -13.72 -7.36 -17.09
N ALA A 206 -14.88 -6.70 -16.97
CA ALA A 206 -16.02 -6.86 -17.89
C ALA A 206 -16.21 -5.71 -18.90
N GLY A 207 -15.35 -4.69 -18.86
CA GLY A 207 -15.22 -3.68 -19.91
C GLY A 207 -16.36 -2.65 -19.96
N ARG A 208 -16.44 -1.92 -21.08
CA ARG A 208 -17.40 -0.81 -21.27
C ARG A 208 -18.85 -1.30 -21.39
N GLN A 209 -19.07 -2.44 -22.06
CA GLN A 209 -20.42 -2.99 -22.23
C GLN A 209 -21.05 -3.32 -20.87
N ARG A 210 -20.33 -4.03 -19.99
CA ARG A 210 -20.87 -4.36 -18.66
C ARG A 210 -21.09 -3.12 -17.78
N ALA A 211 -20.23 -2.11 -17.92
CA ALA A 211 -20.44 -0.82 -17.26
C ALA A 211 -21.75 -0.16 -17.69
N ALA A 212 -22.05 -0.15 -19.00
CA ALA A 212 -23.29 0.39 -19.53
C ALA A 212 -24.53 -0.43 -19.11
N GLU A 213 -24.43 -1.76 -19.07
CA GLU A 213 -25.48 -2.65 -18.55
C GLU A 213 -25.76 -2.38 -17.07
N LEU A 214 -24.71 -2.32 -16.24
CA LEU A 214 -24.81 -2.01 -14.80
C LEU A 214 -25.37 -0.61 -14.57
N LEU A 215 -24.90 0.39 -15.32
CA LEU A 215 -25.40 1.76 -15.27
C LEU A 215 -26.89 1.81 -15.61
N LYS A 216 -27.31 1.09 -16.67
CA LYS A 216 -28.72 0.98 -17.07
C LYS A 216 -29.58 0.29 -16.00
N GLN A 217 -29.11 -0.84 -15.46
CA GLN A 217 -29.88 -1.71 -14.58
C GLN A 217 -30.06 -1.13 -13.16
N VAL A 218 -28.97 -0.70 -12.53
CA VAL A 218 -28.98 -0.24 -11.13
C VAL A 218 -29.24 1.26 -11.03
N TYR A 219 -28.61 2.03 -11.94
CA TYR A 219 -28.59 3.48 -11.89
C TYR A 219 -29.51 4.14 -12.96
N GLY A 220 -30.35 3.35 -13.64
CA GLY A 220 -31.32 3.83 -14.63
C GLY A 220 -30.70 4.50 -15.87
N GLY A 221 -29.44 4.20 -16.18
CA GLY A 221 -28.66 4.82 -17.27
C GLY A 221 -28.07 6.18 -16.89
N ASP A 222 -28.19 6.61 -15.63
CA ASP A 222 -27.85 7.95 -15.18
C ASP A 222 -26.51 7.97 -14.42
N GLN A 223 -25.51 8.59 -15.08
CA GLN A 223 -24.17 8.75 -14.56
C GLN A 223 -24.09 9.72 -13.37
N GLU A 224 -25.00 10.70 -13.27
CA GLU A 224 -25.10 11.60 -12.12
C GLU A 224 -25.78 10.91 -10.93
N TYR A 225 -26.77 10.05 -11.18
CA TYR A 225 -27.32 9.20 -10.11
C TYR A 225 -26.23 8.30 -9.52
N PHE A 226 -25.43 7.62 -10.37
CA PHE A 226 -24.26 6.85 -9.92
C PHE A 226 -23.31 7.70 -9.05
N LYS A 227 -22.89 8.88 -9.54
CA LYS A 227 -21.99 9.78 -8.80
C LYS A 227 -22.57 10.12 -7.43
N ASN A 228 -23.82 10.55 -7.38
CA ASN A 228 -24.50 10.99 -6.16
C ASN A 228 -24.65 9.88 -5.11
N VAL A 229 -24.79 8.63 -5.52
CA VAL A 229 -24.88 7.48 -4.59
C VAL A 229 -23.55 6.74 -4.37
N SER A 230 -22.45 7.22 -4.96
CA SER A 230 -21.15 6.56 -4.91
C SER A 230 -20.43 6.72 -3.56
N PRO A 231 -19.54 5.79 -3.19
CA PRO A 231 -18.64 5.95 -2.04
C PRO A 231 -17.79 7.23 -2.08
N ARG A 232 -17.41 7.74 -3.26
CA ARG A 232 -16.64 9.00 -3.37
C ARG A 232 -17.44 10.19 -2.88
N ARG A 233 -18.68 10.32 -3.36
CA ARG A 233 -19.56 11.42 -3.00
C ARG A 233 -20.02 11.33 -1.54
N LEU A 234 -20.27 10.11 -1.06
CA LEU A 234 -20.64 9.89 0.34
C LEU A 234 -19.46 10.15 1.30
N ALA A 235 -18.23 9.86 0.90
CA ALA A 235 -17.03 10.24 1.63
C ALA A 235 -16.87 11.77 1.69
N GLU A 236 -17.09 12.49 0.58
CA GLU A 236 -17.08 13.96 0.56
C GLU A 236 -18.14 14.57 1.49
N GLN A 237 -19.39 14.08 1.39
CA GLN A 237 -20.54 14.60 2.13
C GLN A 237 -20.47 14.35 3.63
N ASN A 238 -19.87 13.23 4.06
CA ASN A 238 -19.88 12.79 5.46
C ASN A 238 -18.48 12.77 6.09
N ALA A 239 -17.49 13.41 5.45
CA ALA A 239 -16.09 13.37 5.87
C ALA A 239 -15.91 13.65 7.37
N GLU A 240 -16.50 14.71 7.91
CA GLU A 240 -16.39 15.08 9.32
C GLU A 240 -16.88 13.97 10.28
N ALA A 241 -18.03 13.36 9.98
CA ALA A 241 -18.60 12.28 10.78
C ALA A 241 -17.75 11.00 10.73
N ILE A 242 -17.20 10.69 9.56
CA ILE A 242 -16.30 9.54 9.37
C ILE A 242 -14.97 9.80 10.12
N ILE A 243 -14.38 10.98 9.97
CA ILE A 243 -13.14 11.40 10.64
C ILE A 243 -13.28 11.31 12.17
N LYS A 244 -14.41 11.75 12.71
CA LYS A 244 -14.66 11.83 14.16
C LYS A 244 -14.63 10.48 14.87
N GLY A 245 -14.95 9.38 14.19
CA GLY A 245 -15.03 8.09 14.88
C GLY A 245 -15.48 6.89 14.07
N SER A 246 -15.14 6.80 12.77
CA SER A 246 -15.22 5.55 12.00
C SER A 246 -13.85 4.89 11.89
N LEU A 247 -13.79 3.56 11.80
CA LEU A 247 -12.57 2.78 11.64
C LEU A 247 -12.59 2.16 10.25
N VAL A 248 -11.77 2.66 9.35
CA VAL A 248 -11.82 2.30 7.94
C VAL A 248 -10.54 1.54 7.55
N ARG A 249 -10.69 0.39 6.88
CA ARG A 249 -9.60 -0.24 6.13
C ARG A 249 -9.99 -0.41 4.67
N GLN A 250 -9.00 -0.28 3.81
CA GLN A 250 -9.07 -0.66 2.41
C GLN A 250 -7.92 -1.64 2.10
N VAL A 251 -8.24 -2.73 1.42
CA VAL A 251 -7.31 -3.82 1.09
C VAL A 251 -7.48 -4.18 -0.38
N CYS A 252 -6.40 -4.39 -1.11
CA CYS A 252 -6.47 -4.86 -2.49
C CYS A 252 -5.21 -5.66 -2.84
N GLY A 253 -5.33 -6.67 -3.70
CA GLY A 253 -4.16 -7.33 -4.27
C GLY A 253 -3.47 -6.46 -5.31
N ASP A 254 -2.15 -6.57 -5.46
CA ASP A 254 -1.40 -5.88 -6.53
C ASP A 254 -1.74 -6.44 -7.93
N GLN A 255 -2.13 -7.72 -8.01
CA GLN A 255 -2.62 -8.40 -9.22
C GLN A 255 -4.16 -8.41 -9.30
N ASP A 256 -4.84 -7.65 -8.44
CA ASP A 256 -6.29 -7.48 -8.49
C ASP A 256 -6.67 -6.54 -9.63
N GLU A 257 -7.59 -6.97 -10.50
CA GLU A 257 -8.12 -6.19 -11.62
C GLU A 257 -8.82 -4.87 -11.22
N THR A 258 -9.16 -4.73 -9.93
CA THR A 258 -9.72 -3.52 -9.31
C THR A 258 -8.66 -2.61 -8.66
N PHE A 259 -7.36 -2.95 -8.72
CA PHE A 259 -6.28 -2.25 -8.01
C PHE A 259 -6.20 -0.76 -8.33
N GLY A 260 -6.25 -0.38 -9.62
CA GLY A 260 -6.24 1.02 -10.04
C GLY A 260 -7.38 1.85 -9.41
N PRO A 261 -8.66 1.50 -9.64
CA PRO A 261 -9.80 2.15 -8.98
C PRO A 261 -9.75 2.14 -7.45
N ASN A 262 -9.14 1.11 -6.82
CA ASN A 262 -8.95 1.08 -5.37
C ASN A 262 -7.88 2.09 -4.91
N ARG A 263 -6.72 2.13 -5.55
CA ARG A 263 -5.67 3.13 -5.27
C ARG A 263 -6.20 4.55 -5.45
N ASP A 264 -6.86 4.83 -6.58
CA ASP A 264 -7.43 6.15 -6.88
C ASP A 264 -8.55 6.55 -5.88
N PHE A 265 -9.10 5.59 -5.14
CA PHE A 265 -10.09 5.81 -4.08
C PHE A 265 -9.42 6.00 -2.71
N HIS A 266 -8.38 5.23 -2.40
CA HIS A 266 -7.51 5.46 -1.24
C HIS A 266 -6.98 6.91 -1.25
N GLU A 267 -6.38 7.35 -2.37
CA GLU A 267 -5.91 8.73 -2.54
C GLU A 267 -7.04 9.78 -2.39
N HIS A 268 -8.29 9.41 -2.70
CA HIS A 268 -9.45 10.29 -2.51
C HIS A 268 -9.80 10.45 -1.03
N LEU A 269 -9.78 9.36 -0.27
CA LEU A 269 -9.96 9.39 1.17
C LEU A 269 -8.81 10.13 1.88
N GLU A 270 -7.58 10.03 1.37
CA GLU A 270 -6.44 10.82 1.87
C GLU A 270 -6.62 12.32 1.62
N ARG A 271 -7.05 12.74 0.42
CA ARG A 271 -7.38 14.16 0.12
C ARG A 271 -8.48 14.70 1.03
N LEU A 272 -9.45 13.86 1.39
CA LEU A 272 -10.52 14.18 2.36
C LEU A 272 -10.08 14.06 3.82
N ARG A 273 -8.83 13.65 4.09
CA ARG A 273 -8.27 13.41 5.44
C ARG A 273 -9.03 12.38 6.28
N ILE A 274 -9.77 11.47 5.63
CA ILE A 274 -10.49 10.38 6.30
C ILE A 274 -9.46 9.36 6.82
N PRO A 275 -9.39 9.10 8.15
CA PRO A 275 -8.45 8.13 8.69
C PRO A 275 -8.81 6.71 8.24
N HIS A 276 -7.91 6.10 7.49
CA HIS A 276 -8.04 4.72 7.03
C HIS A 276 -6.66 4.05 6.91
N THR A 277 -6.65 2.72 6.81
CA THR A 277 -5.47 1.95 6.40
C THR A 277 -5.61 1.53 4.94
N TRP A 278 -4.52 1.56 4.18
CA TRP A 278 -4.43 0.99 2.83
C TRP A 278 -3.40 -0.15 2.82
N THR A 279 -3.86 -1.35 2.49
CA THR A 279 -3.06 -2.57 2.45
C THR A 279 -3.04 -3.13 1.04
N VAL A 280 -1.86 -3.13 0.42
CA VAL A 280 -1.61 -3.84 -0.84
C VAL A 280 -1.07 -5.24 -0.52
N LEU A 281 -1.71 -6.27 -1.04
CA LEU A 281 -1.30 -7.67 -0.85
C LEU A 281 -0.51 -8.15 -2.08
N PRO A 282 0.76 -8.58 -1.93
CA PRO A 282 1.59 -8.98 -3.06
C PRO A 282 1.19 -10.35 -3.63
N SER A 283 1.24 -10.48 -4.96
CA SER A 283 0.85 -11.69 -5.71
C SER A 283 -0.59 -12.16 -5.47
N VAL A 284 -1.49 -11.27 -5.03
CA VAL A 284 -2.91 -11.59 -4.81
C VAL A 284 -3.73 -11.10 -5.99
N ASP A 285 -4.38 -12.04 -6.68
CA ASP A 285 -5.39 -11.79 -7.72
C ASP A 285 -6.77 -11.52 -7.09
N HIS A 286 -7.78 -11.22 -7.90
CA HIS A 286 -9.13 -10.89 -7.43
C HIS A 286 -9.87 -12.13 -6.85
N ASN A 287 -9.46 -12.57 -5.66
CA ASN A 287 -9.99 -13.71 -4.92
C ASN A 287 -10.19 -13.38 -3.43
N PRO A 288 -11.43 -13.56 -2.89
CA PRO A 288 -11.73 -13.21 -1.50
C PRO A 288 -11.01 -14.07 -0.46
N MET A 289 -10.85 -15.38 -0.71
CA MET A 289 -10.19 -16.26 0.26
C MET A 289 -8.68 -16.01 0.30
N LYS A 290 -8.02 -15.88 -0.86
CA LYS A 290 -6.59 -15.49 -0.89
C LYS A 290 -6.36 -14.14 -0.21
N THR A 291 -7.26 -13.17 -0.40
CA THR A 291 -7.21 -11.87 0.28
C THR A 291 -7.25 -12.02 1.81
N LEU A 292 -8.19 -12.81 2.34
CA LEU A 292 -8.29 -13.09 3.77
C LEU A 292 -7.09 -13.89 4.31
N GLU A 293 -6.63 -14.90 3.58
CA GLU A 293 -5.48 -15.74 3.92
C GLU A 293 -4.18 -14.91 3.98
N ALA A 294 -3.93 -14.07 2.96
CA ALA A 294 -2.75 -13.21 2.88
C ALA A 294 -2.76 -12.06 3.91
N LEU A 295 -3.92 -11.60 4.38
CA LEU A 295 -4.00 -10.68 5.52
C LEU A 295 -3.57 -11.34 6.85
N GLY A 296 -3.73 -12.66 6.99
CA GLY A 296 -3.33 -13.42 8.19
C GLY A 296 -3.83 -12.76 9.49
N ASP A 297 -2.94 -12.61 10.48
CA ASP A 297 -3.28 -12.05 11.79
C ASP A 297 -3.48 -10.52 11.78
N SER A 298 -3.07 -9.83 10.71
CA SER A 298 -3.43 -8.43 10.50
C SER A 298 -4.94 -8.28 10.22
N ASN A 299 -5.58 -9.32 9.64
CA ASN A 299 -7.03 -9.36 9.48
C ASN A 299 -7.72 -9.21 10.83
N TRP A 300 -7.38 -10.09 11.78
CA TRP A 300 -8.02 -10.18 13.10
C TRP A 300 -7.71 -8.99 14.00
N THR A 301 -6.54 -8.38 13.83
CA THR A 301 -6.16 -7.14 14.50
C THR A 301 -7.15 -6.01 14.20
N PHE A 302 -7.71 -5.94 12.98
CA PHE A 302 -8.77 -4.99 12.64
C PHE A 302 -10.08 -5.25 13.39
N TYR A 303 -10.53 -6.51 13.53
CA TYR A 303 -11.77 -6.83 14.26
C TYR A 303 -11.65 -6.58 15.75
N ARG A 304 -10.50 -6.90 16.37
CA ARG A 304 -10.25 -6.55 17.78
C ARG A 304 -10.33 -5.04 18.01
N ALA A 305 -9.76 -4.24 17.10
CA ALA A 305 -9.86 -2.78 17.13
C ALA A 305 -11.29 -2.26 16.86
N ALA A 306 -12.03 -2.89 15.94
CA ALA A 306 -13.41 -2.54 15.62
C ALA A 306 -14.37 -2.76 16.80
N PHE A 307 -14.17 -3.84 17.55
CA PHE A 307 -15.02 -4.25 18.68
C PHE A 307 -14.44 -3.89 20.05
N GLY A 308 -13.42 -3.03 20.10
CA GLY A 308 -12.98 -2.34 21.32
C GLY A 308 -12.35 -3.22 22.41
N GLN A 309 -11.84 -4.41 22.09
CA GLN A 309 -11.13 -5.25 23.05
C GLN A 309 -9.69 -4.73 23.27
N PRO A 310 -9.25 -4.45 24.52
CA PRO A 310 -7.85 -4.18 24.79
C PRO A 310 -6.99 -5.44 24.57
N PRO A 311 -5.71 -5.31 24.21
CA PRO A 311 -4.82 -6.47 24.16
C PRO A 311 -4.47 -6.93 25.58
N GLY A 312 -4.93 -8.12 25.98
CA GLY A 312 -4.45 -8.78 27.19
C GLY A 312 -5.48 -9.64 27.90
N GLU A 313 -5.56 -10.91 27.52
CA GLU A 313 -5.54 -12.01 28.49
C GLU A 313 -4.91 -13.24 27.84
N ASP A 314 -3.58 -13.20 27.70
CA ASP A 314 -2.78 -14.43 27.71
C ASP A 314 -1.45 -14.13 28.38
N THR A 315 -1.07 -14.96 29.35
CA THR A 315 0.05 -14.71 30.25
C THR A 315 1.36 -15.31 29.75
N ALA A 316 2.47 -14.67 30.12
CA ALA A 316 3.86 -15.13 29.96
C ALA A 316 4.55 -14.89 28.60
N ALA A 317 4.96 -13.63 28.35
CA ALA A 317 6.34 -13.34 27.92
C ALA A 317 6.77 -11.89 28.21
N SER A 318 7.87 -11.76 28.95
CA SER A 318 8.89 -10.70 28.87
C SER A 318 8.49 -9.21 29.00
N ASN A 319 8.91 -8.62 30.12
CA ASN A 319 9.06 -7.17 30.29
C ASN A 319 9.95 -6.54 29.19
N ALA A 320 9.39 -5.63 28.38
CA ALA A 320 10.17 -4.58 27.71
C ALA A 320 9.29 -3.38 27.29
N ILE A 321 9.59 -2.21 27.85
CA ILE A 321 9.28 -0.86 27.33
C ILE A 321 7.78 -0.52 27.16
N THR A 322 7.20 0.00 28.24
CA THR A 322 5.95 0.78 28.22
C THR A 322 6.19 2.22 27.74
N ALA A 323 5.79 2.53 26.51
CA ALA A 323 5.55 3.91 26.07
C ALA A 323 4.37 3.96 25.09
N LYS A 324 3.20 4.44 25.56
CA LYS A 324 2.08 4.76 24.66
C LYS A 324 2.51 5.92 23.74
N PRO A 325 2.36 5.83 22.41
CA PRO A 325 2.54 7.00 21.55
C PRO A 325 1.36 7.95 21.76
N SER A 326 1.64 9.13 22.32
CA SER A 326 0.73 10.28 22.25
C SER A 326 0.49 10.70 20.79
N PRO A 327 -0.62 11.42 20.51
CA PRO A 327 -0.97 11.83 19.16
C PRO A 327 0.16 12.66 18.52
N ALA A 328 0.55 12.27 17.31
CA ALA A 328 1.52 13.02 16.52
C ALA A 328 0.97 14.42 16.20
N LYS A 329 1.85 15.43 16.15
CA LYS A 329 1.50 16.75 15.60
C LYS A 329 1.21 16.60 14.09
N PRO A 330 0.35 17.45 13.50
CA PRO A 330 0.21 17.51 12.04
C PRO A 330 1.55 17.81 11.37
N ASP A 331 1.67 17.44 10.09
CA ASP A 331 2.88 17.61 9.28
C ASP A 331 3.49 19.00 9.45
N ALA A 332 4.75 19.05 9.88
CA ALA A 332 5.46 20.30 10.12
C ALA A 332 6.35 20.65 8.94
N ILE A 333 6.25 21.87 8.42
CA ILE A 333 7.25 22.43 7.50
C ILE A 333 8.30 23.13 8.34
N ILE A 334 9.48 22.52 8.47
CA ILE A 334 10.66 23.20 9.02
C ILE A 334 11.14 24.19 7.96
N LYS A 335 11.37 25.44 8.35
CA LYS A 335 12.07 26.46 7.55
C LYS A 335 13.36 26.83 8.26
N LEU A 336 14.47 26.80 7.54
CA LEU A 336 15.81 27.12 8.04
C LEU A 336 16.40 28.25 7.20
N LYS A 337 17.24 29.07 7.81
CA LYS A 337 18.11 30.00 7.09
C LYS A 337 19.53 29.45 7.13
N VAL A 338 20.07 29.10 5.97
CA VAL A 338 21.42 28.54 5.83
C VAL A 338 22.25 29.54 5.04
N LYS A 339 23.19 30.20 5.72
CA LYS A 339 23.83 31.44 5.24
C LYS A 339 22.76 32.49 4.88
N GLU A 340 22.60 32.80 3.59
CA GLU A 340 21.59 33.75 3.09
C GLU A 340 20.38 33.06 2.42
N GLN A 341 20.41 31.74 2.24
CA GLN A 341 19.36 30.99 1.54
C GLN A 341 18.29 30.49 2.52
N GLU A 342 17.01 30.65 2.16
CA GLU A 342 15.92 29.93 2.80
C GLU A 342 15.89 28.48 2.33
N ARG A 343 15.85 27.53 3.27
CA ARG A 343 15.73 26.09 3.01
C ARG A 343 14.55 25.53 3.80
N ARG A 344 13.95 24.42 3.35
CA ARG A 344 12.84 23.80 4.07
C ARG A 344 12.85 22.27 4.02
N ALA A 345 12.20 21.65 5.00
CA ALA A 345 11.92 20.22 4.99
C ALA A 345 10.46 19.96 5.42
N ILE A 346 9.84 18.92 4.86
CA ILE A 346 8.53 18.43 5.28
C ILE A 346 8.75 17.28 6.27
N VAL A 347 8.26 17.43 7.50
CA VAL A 347 8.38 16.44 8.55
C VAL A 347 7.05 15.71 8.75
N PHE A 348 7.11 14.39 8.60
CA PHE A 348 6.00 13.47 8.85
C PHE A 348 6.27 12.63 10.12
N ASN A 349 5.20 12.30 10.86
CA ASN A 349 5.23 11.51 12.10
C ASN A 349 6.09 12.11 13.25
N SER A 350 6.07 13.45 13.40
CA SER A 350 6.74 14.13 14.53
C SER A 350 6.05 13.86 15.88
N SER A 351 6.85 13.75 16.94
CA SER A 351 6.34 13.49 18.30
C SER A 351 5.92 14.79 19.01
N ALA A 352 4.77 14.78 19.69
CA ALA A 352 4.37 15.89 20.56
C ALA A 352 5.02 15.83 21.96
N ASP A 353 5.47 14.66 22.38
CA ASP A 353 5.55 14.26 23.80
C ASP A 353 7.00 14.03 24.30
N SER A 354 7.97 14.77 23.77
CA SER A 354 9.42 14.70 24.13
C SER A 354 10.14 13.35 23.94
N SER A 355 9.42 12.27 23.61
CA SER A 355 10.00 10.96 23.30
C SER A 355 10.86 11.02 22.03
N ARG A 356 12.17 10.72 22.18
CA ARG A 356 13.11 10.64 21.08
C ARG A 356 12.78 9.47 20.14
N ARG A 357 12.78 9.73 18.83
CA ARG A 357 12.47 8.74 17.78
C ARG A 357 13.54 8.74 16.68
N PRO A 358 13.75 7.60 15.98
CA PRO A 358 14.61 7.58 14.81
C PRO A 358 14.12 8.60 13.76
N ALA A 359 15.04 9.16 12.97
CA ALA A 359 14.71 10.08 11.89
C ALA A 359 15.39 9.64 10.58
N VAL A 360 14.61 9.54 9.51
CA VAL A 360 15.08 9.24 8.15
C VAL A 360 14.96 10.49 7.30
N ILE A 361 16.09 11.07 6.89
CA ILE A 361 16.16 12.18 5.95
C ILE A 361 16.09 11.62 4.52
N VAL A 362 15.05 12.01 3.79
CA VAL A 362 14.69 11.47 2.47
C VAL A 362 14.89 12.53 1.39
N LEU A 363 15.86 12.30 0.49
CA LEU A 363 16.29 13.26 -0.52
C LEU A 363 15.69 12.95 -1.90
N HIS A 364 15.10 13.97 -2.53
CA HIS A 364 14.55 13.85 -3.87
C HIS A 364 15.64 13.80 -4.95
N GLY A 365 15.32 13.19 -6.10
CA GLY A 365 16.19 13.23 -7.29
C GLY A 365 16.24 14.60 -7.97
N GLY A 366 17.14 14.75 -8.94
CA GLY A 366 17.37 16.01 -9.65
C GLY A 366 16.12 16.49 -10.39
N MET A 367 15.90 17.81 -10.42
CA MET A 367 14.67 18.45 -10.91
C MET A 367 13.40 18.14 -10.09
N GLY A 368 13.50 17.40 -8.99
CA GLY A 368 12.38 17.08 -8.10
C GLY A 368 12.11 18.15 -7.04
N ASN A 369 11.36 17.77 -6.01
CA ASN A 369 11.16 18.54 -4.77
C ASN A 369 10.69 17.62 -3.62
N ALA A 370 10.60 18.15 -2.40
CA ALA A 370 10.24 17.37 -1.21
C ALA A 370 8.81 16.78 -1.29
N VAL A 371 7.86 17.52 -1.86
CA VAL A 371 6.46 17.09 -2.01
C VAL A 371 6.35 15.87 -2.93
N GLN A 372 7.03 15.89 -4.07
CA GLN A 372 7.08 14.77 -5.01
C GLN A 372 7.74 13.54 -4.39
N MET A 373 8.85 13.72 -3.65
CA MET A 373 9.54 12.60 -3.01
C MET A 373 8.69 11.96 -1.92
N ARG A 374 7.97 12.76 -1.11
CA ARG A 374 6.97 12.26 -0.17
C ARG A 374 5.90 11.42 -0.87
N ALA A 375 5.32 11.95 -1.95
CA ALA A 375 4.26 11.28 -2.70
C ALA A 375 4.70 9.96 -3.37
N THR A 376 5.96 9.84 -3.82
CA THR A 376 6.40 8.66 -4.60
C THR A 376 7.30 7.67 -3.86
N SER A 377 7.81 7.98 -2.67
CA SER A 377 8.78 7.12 -1.97
C SER A 377 8.19 6.03 -1.09
N GLY A 378 6.97 6.24 -0.58
CA GLY A 378 6.29 5.34 0.35
C GLY A 378 6.69 5.49 1.83
N PHE A 379 7.59 6.41 2.17
CA PHE A 379 8.10 6.54 3.55
C PHE A 379 7.04 6.91 4.59
N ASP A 380 5.96 7.63 4.27
CA ASP A 380 4.88 7.94 5.22
C ASP A 380 4.26 6.65 5.80
N LYS A 381 3.99 5.65 4.95
CA LYS A 381 3.46 4.34 5.37
C LYS A 381 4.41 3.66 6.36
N VAL A 382 5.70 3.60 6.00
CA VAL A 382 6.74 2.87 6.75
C VAL A 382 7.08 3.58 8.06
N ALA A 383 7.18 4.91 8.04
CA ALA A 383 7.39 5.78 9.20
C ALA A 383 6.27 5.63 10.24
N LYS A 384 5.01 5.67 9.78
CA LYS A 384 3.84 5.48 10.66
C LYS A 384 3.79 4.08 11.26
N ALA A 385 4.08 3.04 10.46
CA ALA A 385 4.07 1.66 10.92
C ALA A 385 5.18 1.34 11.94
N ASN A 386 6.34 1.99 11.83
CA ASN A 386 7.54 1.67 12.62
C ASN A 386 7.93 2.75 13.65
N GLY A 387 7.15 3.83 13.77
CA GLY A 387 7.34 4.84 14.82
C GLY A 387 8.54 5.78 14.62
N PHE A 388 9.10 5.89 13.42
CA PHE A 388 10.16 6.85 13.09
C PHE A 388 9.61 8.10 12.37
N MET A 389 10.41 9.17 12.35
CA MET A 389 10.12 10.42 11.67
C MET A 389 10.67 10.39 10.23
N ALA A 390 9.83 10.65 9.23
CA ALA A 390 10.29 10.85 7.85
C ALA A 390 10.47 12.34 7.58
N VAL A 391 11.63 12.74 7.10
CA VAL A 391 12.00 14.14 6.85
C VAL A 391 12.35 14.32 5.38
N TYR A 392 11.41 14.82 4.60
CA TYR A 392 11.60 15.11 3.18
C TYR A 392 12.27 16.47 3.04
N ALA A 393 13.60 16.46 2.93
CA ALA A 393 14.39 17.67 2.75
C ALA A 393 14.25 18.20 1.33
N GLU A 394 14.25 19.52 1.17
CA GLU A 394 14.17 20.17 -0.14
C GLU A 394 15.54 20.73 -0.57
N GLY A 395 15.93 20.37 -1.78
CA GLY A 395 17.14 20.87 -2.44
C GLY A 395 17.04 22.36 -2.77
N THR A 396 18.08 22.87 -3.43
CA THR A 396 18.13 24.26 -3.88
C THR A 396 17.26 24.43 -5.13
N ASP A 397 16.34 25.39 -5.12
CA ASP A 397 15.52 25.76 -6.29
C ASP A 397 16.39 26.42 -7.36
N PHE A 398 16.20 26.02 -8.62
CA PHE A 398 16.81 26.66 -9.79
C PHE A 398 15.77 27.04 -10.86
N GLY A 399 14.52 27.17 -10.45
CA GLY A 399 13.44 27.78 -11.23
C GLY A 399 12.51 26.76 -11.90
N GLY A 400 11.22 27.09 -11.90
CA GLY A 400 10.16 26.23 -12.43
C GLY A 400 9.73 25.11 -11.47
N GLY A 401 9.94 25.28 -10.16
CA GLY A 401 9.60 24.28 -9.13
C GLY A 401 10.56 23.07 -9.10
N ARG A 402 11.74 23.21 -9.72
CA ARG A 402 12.76 22.16 -9.87
C ARG A 402 13.91 22.44 -8.93
N HIS A 403 14.22 21.45 -8.10
CA HIS A 403 15.26 21.55 -7.08
C HIS A 403 16.32 20.48 -7.31
N ALA A 404 17.53 20.71 -6.81
CA ALA A 404 18.63 19.75 -6.84
C ALA A 404 19.59 19.96 -5.66
N TRP A 405 20.52 19.02 -5.54
CA TRP A 405 21.56 18.99 -4.51
C TRP A 405 22.93 19.26 -5.14
N ASN A 406 23.76 20.01 -4.43
CA ASN A 406 25.14 20.31 -4.80
C ASN A 406 26.06 19.13 -4.50
N THR A 407 26.07 18.15 -5.40
CA THR A 407 26.95 16.97 -5.29
C THR A 407 28.38 17.23 -5.77
N GLY A 408 28.74 18.50 -6.04
CA GLY A 408 29.99 18.88 -6.71
C GLY A 408 29.99 18.65 -8.22
N PHE A 409 29.30 17.62 -8.73
CA PHE A 409 29.48 17.14 -10.11
C PHE A 409 28.22 16.98 -10.97
N LEU A 410 27.02 16.85 -10.39
CA LEU A 410 25.76 16.76 -11.13
C LEU A 410 24.87 17.96 -10.79
N LEU A 411 24.38 18.66 -11.82
CA LEU A 411 23.60 19.90 -11.69
C LEU A 411 24.34 21.04 -10.95
N ARG A 412 25.68 20.96 -10.85
CA ARG A 412 26.56 21.90 -10.15
C ARG A 412 26.40 23.36 -10.59
N ARG A 413 26.04 23.59 -11.87
CA ARG A 413 25.79 24.93 -12.42
C ARG A 413 24.44 25.50 -11.99
N GLN A 414 23.44 24.64 -11.85
CA GLN A 414 22.06 25.01 -11.50
C GLN A 414 21.98 25.44 -10.03
N VAL A 415 22.62 24.69 -9.12
CA VAL A 415 22.59 24.94 -7.67
C VAL A 415 23.71 25.84 -7.16
N GLN A 416 24.65 26.23 -8.05
CA GLN A 416 25.73 27.16 -7.76
C GLN A 416 26.53 26.79 -6.49
N ASP A 417 26.70 27.72 -5.55
CA ASP A 417 27.46 27.58 -4.31
C ASP A 417 26.59 27.11 -3.12
N ALA A 418 25.41 26.53 -3.38
CA ALA A 418 24.53 26.00 -2.35
C ALA A 418 25.27 25.04 -1.39
N ASP A 419 25.18 25.34 -0.09
CA ASP A 419 25.86 24.61 0.96
C ASP A 419 24.92 23.57 1.58
N ASP A 420 24.76 22.44 0.87
CA ASP A 420 23.91 21.35 1.33
C ASP A 420 24.47 20.63 2.57
N ILE A 421 25.79 20.64 2.78
CA ILE A 421 26.40 20.13 4.03
C ILE A 421 25.92 20.95 5.22
N ALA A 422 26.08 22.28 5.18
CA ALA A 422 25.63 23.17 6.24
C ALA A 422 24.10 23.11 6.44
N TYR A 423 23.33 22.91 5.37
CA TYR A 423 21.88 22.70 5.47
C TYR A 423 21.53 21.41 6.22
N PHE A 424 22.17 20.28 5.92
CA PHE A 424 21.91 19.02 6.64
C PHE A 424 22.43 19.03 8.07
N ASP A 425 23.59 19.66 8.33
CA ASP A 425 24.07 19.93 9.69
C ASP A 425 22.99 20.68 10.48
N THR A 426 22.54 21.83 9.97
CA THR A 426 21.50 22.67 10.61
C THR A 426 20.17 21.91 10.77
N LEU A 427 19.75 21.15 9.76
CA LEU A 427 18.51 20.38 9.80
C LEU A 427 18.57 19.29 10.87
N ILE A 428 19.67 18.54 10.98
CA ILE A 428 19.82 17.51 12.02
C ILE A 428 19.81 18.16 13.41
N ASP A 429 20.51 19.29 13.58
CA ASP A 429 20.53 20.02 14.85
C ASP A 429 19.13 20.48 15.25
N THR A 430 18.35 21.09 14.35
CA THR A 430 16.94 21.47 14.57
C THR A 430 16.06 20.25 14.86
N LEU A 431 16.21 19.14 14.13
CA LEU A 431 15.43 17.92 14.34
C LEU A 431 15.64 17.33 15.74
N VAL A 432 16.89 17.32 16.21
CA VAL A 432 17.26 16.79 17.54
C VAL A 432 16.82 17.73 18.67
N SER A 433 17.00 19.05 18.52
CA SER A 433 16.70 20.03 19.56
C SER A 433 15.21 20.37 19.69
N GLU A 434 14.49 20.49 18.57
CA GLU A 434 13.11 21.03 18.53
C GLU A 434 12.03 19.98 18.18
N HIS A 435 12.39 18.91 17.44
CA HIS A 435 11.41 17.94 16.91
C HIS A 435 11.50 16.53 17.53
N GLY A 436 12.43 16.29 18.45
CA GLY A 436 12.56 15.01 19.15
C GLY A 436 13.17 13.89 18.29
N ALA A 437 14.03 14.20 17.33
CA ALA A 437 14.85 13.18 16.70
C ALA A 437 15.88 12.63 17.69
N ASP A 438 16.12 11.32 17.62
CA ASP A 438 17.15 10.63 18.39
C ASP A 438 18.52 10.86 17.73
N PRO A 439 19.47 11.55 18.39
CA PRO A 439 20.77 11.84 17.79
C PRO A 439 21.58 10.56 17.50
N THR A 440 21.26 9.42 18.12
CA THR A 440 21.93 8.14 17.85
C THR A 440 21.33 7.37 16.67
N ARG A 441 20.18 7.82 16.13
CA ARG A 441 19.42 7.17 15.06
C ARG A 441 18.94 8.16 14.00
N ILE A 442 19.90 8.90 13.45
CA ILE A 442 19.71 9.73 12.26
C ILE A 442 20.18 8.95 11.04
N TYR A 443 19.33 8.80 10.04
CA TYR A 443 19.61 8.09 8.79
C TYR A 443 19.39 8.99 7.58
N MET A 444 20.07 8.71 6.46
CA MET A 444 19.88 9.47 5.22
C MET A 444 19.74 8.55 4.00
N THR A 445 18.83 8.88 3.10
CA THR A 445 18.54 8.12 1.88
C THR A 445 18.05 9.05 0.77
N GLY A 446 18.24 8.66 -0.49
CA GLY A 446 17.76 9.45 -1.61
C GLY A 446 17.92 8.76 -2.95
N GLY A 447 17.13 9.20 -3.94
CA GLY A 447 17.19 8.71 -5.31
C GLY A 447 18.05 9.60 -6.21
N SER A 448 18.82 9.04 -7.15
CA SER A 448 19.50 9.80 -8.22
C SER A 448 20.45 10.87 -7.64
N ASN A 449 20.36 12.14 -8.06
CA ASN A 449 21.08 13.27 -7.45
C ASN A 449 20.93 13.37 -5.92
N GLY A 450 19.80 12.95 -5.33
CA GLY A 450 19.64 12.84 -3.87
C GLY A 450 20.37 11.65 -3.25
N GLY A 451 20.52 10.54 -3.99
CA GLY A 451 21.36 9.41 -3.58
C GLY A 451 22.85 9.76 -3.69
N MET A 452 23.24 10.54 -4.70
CA MET A 452 24.58 11.12 -4.82
C MET A 452 24.88 12.06 -3.65
N MET A 453 23.91 12.91 -3.26
CA MET A 453 24.04 13.76 -2.08
C MET A 453 24.12 12.96 -0.78
N THR A 454 23.43 11.82 -0.71
CA THR A 454 23.55 10.88 0.42
C THR A 454 24.99 10.36 0.56
N TYR A 455 25.68 10.01 -0.53
CA TYR A 455 27.11 9.67 -0.48
C TYR A 455 27.98 10.86 -0.03
N VAL A 456 27.75 12.05 -0.60
CA VAL A 456 28.56 13.26 -0.28
C VAL A 456 28.44 13.62 1.20
N TYR A 457 27.23 13.60 1.76
CA TYR A 457 27.03 13.84 3.19
C TYR A 457 27.56 12.70 4.06
N ALA A 458 27.44 11.43 3.62
CA ALA A 458 27.99 10.28 4.31
C ALA A 458 29.52 10.33 4.43
N VAL A 459 30.24 10.85 3.42
CA VAL A 459 31.70 11.04 3.49
C VAL A 459 32.05 12.24 4.37
N ALA A 460 31.36 13.38 4.22
CA ALA A 460 31.69 14.63 4.92
C ALA A 460 31.27 14.68 6.41
N ARG A 461 30.29 13.85 6.81
CA ARG A 461 29.62 13.86 8.12
C ARG A 461 29.22 12.46 8.60
N ALA A 462 30.06 11.46 8.33
CA ALA A 462 29.81 10.07 8.74
C ALA A 462 29.46 9.97 10.22
N GLU A 463 30.18 10.71 11.06
CA GLU A 463 30.01 10.74 12.50
C GLU A 463 28.64 11.25 12.96
N ARG A 464 27.82 11.86 12.08
CA ARG A 464 26.45 12.35 12.39
C ARG A 464 25.34 11.35 12.05
N LEU A 465 25.64 10.24 11.39
CA LEU A 465 24.67 9.29 10.84
C LEU A 465 24.84 7.89 11.44
N ALA A 466 23.74 7.17 11.63
CA ALA A 466 23.72 5.78 12.09
C ALA A 466 23.75 4.77 10.94
N ALA A 467 23.23 5.15 9.77
CA ALA A 467 23.28 4.40 8.52
C ALA A 467 22.84 5.27 7.34
N VAL A 468 23.22 4.90 6.11
CA VAL A 468 22.78 5.55 4.87
C VAL A 468 22.35 4.58 3.78
N ALA A 469 21.47 5.03 2.89
CA ALA A 469 20.98 4.21 1.78
C ALA A 469 20.80 5.02 0.47
N PRO A 470 21.86 5.18 -0.35
CA PRO A 470 21.75 5.78 -1.68
C PRO A 470 21.08 4.83 -2.69
N VAL A 471 20.14 5.37 -3.46
CA VAL A 471 19.29 4.62 -4.40
C VAL A 471 19.43 5.19 -5.81
N VAL A 472 19.57 4.31 -6.82
CA VAL A 472 19.80 4.64 -8.25
C VAL A 472 20.81 5.77 -8.43
N ALA A 473 21.96 5.62 -7.77
CA ALA A 473 23.00 6.63 -7.62
C ALA A 473 24.40 5.99 -7.61
N SER A 474 25.43 6.82 -7.79
CA SER A 474 26.85 6.43 -7.70
C SER A 474 27.67 7.59 -7.10
N MET A 475 28.95 7.36 -6.83
CA MET A 475 29.92 8.38 -6.45
C MET A 475 30.66 8.92 -7.69
N PHE A 476 31.22 10.12 -7.59
CA PHE A 476 32.06 10.71 -8.64
C PHE A 476 33.56 10.63 -8.33
N THR A 477 33.91 10.69 -7.05
CA THR A 477 35.28 10.61 -6.56
C THR A 477 35.37 9.78 -5.27
N PHE A 478 36.60 9.42 -4.92
CA PHE A 478 37.00 8.73 -3.68
C PHE A 478 38.13 9.49 -2.94
N ASP A 479 38.33 10.78 -3.27
CA ASP A 479 39.43 11.60 -2.72
C ASP A 479 39.32 11.76 -1.20
N ASP A 480 38.09 11.89 -0.70
CA ASP A 480 37.76 11.95 0.72
C ASP A 480 37.17 10.62 1.22
N VAL A 481 37.41 10.29 2.49
CA VAL A 481 36.91 9.09 3.18
C VAL A 481 36.11 9.47 4.44
N PRO A 482 35.08 8.69 4.82
CA PRO A 482 34.30 8.96 6.01
C PRO A 482 35.16 8.89 7.28
N SER A 483 34.90 9.80 8.22
CA SER A 483 35.60 9.94 9.51
C SER A 483 35.48 8.69 10.41
N VAL A 484 34.36 7.97 10.27
CA VAL A 484 34.04 6.71 10.96
C VAL A 484 33.36 5.73 9.99
N PRO A 485 33.52 4.41 10.18
CA PRO A 485 32.72 3.40 9.50
C PRO A 485 31.21 3.62 9.68
N LEU A 486 30.46 3.51 8.59
CA LEU A 486 29.05 3.88 8.51
C LEU A 486 28.27 2.80 7.74
N PRO A 487 27.28 2.13 8.36
CA PRO A 487 26.46 1.14 7.68
C PRO A 487 25.79 1.70 6.43
N ILE A 488 26.00 1.04 5.28
CA ILE A 488 25.48 1.52 3.99
C ILE A 488 24.75 0.43 3.19
N LEU A 489 23.61 0.80 2.60
CA LEU A 489 22.84 -0.01 1.66
C LEU A 489 22.73 0.70 0.30
N MET A 490 23.40 0.17 -0.71
CA MET A 490 23.36 0.69 -2.08
C MET A 490 22.29 -0.04 -2.90
N ILE A 491 21.40 0.66 -3.60
CA ILE A 491 20.32 0.03 -4.39
C ILE A 491 20.38 0.55 -5.83
N ASN A 492 20.61 -0.33 -6.81
CA ASN A 492 20.72 0.04 -8.22
C ASN A 492 19.92 -0.92 -9.13
N GLY A 493 19.50 -0.41 -10.29
CA GLY A 493 18.91 -1.22 -11.36
C GLY A 493 19.91 -1.45 -12.49
N ALA A 494 19.97 -2.66 -13.03
CA ALA A 494 20.90 -3.01 -14.10
C ALA A 494 20.56 -2.35 -15.45
N LYS A 495 19.32 -1.87 -15.62
CA LYS A 495 18.84 -1.15 -16.82
C LYS A 495 18.79 0.38 -16.59
N ASP A 496 19.55 0.89 -15.62
CA ASP A 496 19.63 2.31 -15.32
C ASP A 496 20.49 3.07 -16.35
N GLU A 497 19.83 3.72 -17.30
CA GLU A 497 20.47 4.54 -18.35
C GLU A 497 20.85 5.96 -17.88
N GLU A 498 20.40 6.41 -16.69
CA GLU A 498 20.76 7.73 -16.14
C GLU A 498 21.97 7.66 -15.20
N VAL A 499 22.13 6.53 -14.49
CA VAL A 499 23.27 6.21 -13.64
C VAL A 499 23.69 4.74 -13.87
N PRO A 500 24.41 4.44 -14.98
CA PRO A 500 24.81 3.08 -15.33
C PRO A 500 25.67 2.41 -14.26
N ILE A 501 25.43 1.13 -13.99
CA ILE A 501 26.20 0.36 -12.99
C ILE A 501 27.67 0.17 -13.42
N GLU A 502 27.98 0.26 -14.71
CA GLU A 502 29.35 0.28 -15.24
C GLU A 502 30.08 1.62 -15.00
N GLY A 503 29.39 2.63 -14.47
CA GLY A 503 29.91 3.99 -14.31
C GLY A 503 29.97 4.77 -15.64
N GLY A 504 30.87 5.75 -15.71
CA GLY A 504 31.03 6.59 -16.89
C GLY A 504 30.02 7.74 -16.97
N MET A 505 29.84 8.30 -18.16
CA MET A 505 28.84 9.34 -18.40
C MET A 505 27.45 8.71 -18.61
N SER A 506 26.40 9.39 -18.16
CA SER A 506 25.01 9.00 -18.38
C SER A 506 24.70 8.77 -19.86
N ARG A 507 23.88 7.76 -20.14
CA ARG A 507 23.35 7.45 -21.48
C ARG A 507 22.15 8.34 -21.80
N ASN A 508 21.42 8.86 -20.79
CA ASN A 508 20.47 9.95 -20.97
C ASN A 508 21.19 11.28 -21.32
N PRO A 509 20.93 11.90 -22.49
CA PRO A 509 21.57 13.14 -22.93
C PRO A 509 21.32 14.37 -22.04
N LEU A 510 20.21 14.45 -21.31
CA LEU A 510 19.91 15.57 -20.41
C LEU A 510 20.75 15.50 -19.13
N VAL A 511 20.88 14.30 -18.56
CA VAL A 511 21.73 14.05 -17.38
C VAL A 511 23.20 14.17 -17.75
N HIS A 512 23.60 13.62 -18.91
CA HIS A 512 24.95 13.74 -19.45
C HIS A 512 25.43 15.19 -19.54
N ARG A 513 24.61 16.11 -20.07
CA ARG A 513 24.93 17.54 -20.16
C ARG A 513 25.02 18.25 -18.80
N ALA A 514 24.48 17.64 -17.75
CA ALA A 514 24.49 18.17 -16.38
C ALA A 514 25.61 17.56 -15.51
N GLN A 515 26.35 16.57 -16.02
CA GLN A 515 27.52 15.98 -15.38
C GLN A 515 28.80 16.76 -15.73
N GLU A 516 29.61 17.04 -14.73
CA GLU A 516 30.96 17.61 -14.89
C GLU A 516 32.06 16.54 -14.82
N ALA A 517 31.73 15.32 -14.35
CA ALA A 517 32.61 14.16 -14.28
C ALA A 517 31.84 12.84 -14.52
N PRO A 518 32.51 11.75 -14.94
CA PRO A 518 31.90 10.43 -15.01
C PRO A 518 31.59 9.86 -13.62
N TYR A 519 30.56 9.03 -13.53
CA TYR A 519 30.29 8.21 -12.36
C TYR A 519 31.38 7.14 -12.18
N LYS A 520 31.67 6.78 -10.93
CA LYS A 520 32.43 5.58 -10.61
C LYS A 520 31.59 4.32 -10.88
N PRO A 521 32.19 3.22 -11.35
CA PRO A 521 31.51 1.93 -11.47
C PRO A 521 30.97 1.43 -10.11
N LEU A 522 29.81 0.80 -10.09
CA LEU A 522 29.17 0.33 -8.84
C LEU A 522 30.09 -0.64 -8.06
N ASN A 523 30.81 -1.52 -8.75
CA ASN A 523 31.76 -2.43 -8.11
C ASN A 523 32.96 -1.72 -7.47
N GLU A 524 33.39 -0.55 -7.97
CA GLU A 524 34.39 0.29 -7.31
C GLU A 524 33.81 1.01 -6.10
N VAL A 525 32.58 1.53 -6.20
CA VAL A 525 31.87 2.16 -5.08
C VAL A 525 31.66 1.16 -3.93
N VAL A 526 31.27 -0.07 -4.24
CA VAL A 526 31.14 -1.16 -3.25
C VAL A 526 32.49 -1.50 -2.62
N ARG A 527 33.58 -1.61 -3.39
CA ARG A 527 34.93 -1.85 -2.86
C ARG A 527 35.41 -0.73 -1.94
N PHE A 528 35.18 0.53 -2.32
CA PHE A 528 35.47 1.69 -1.49
C PHE A 528 34.74 1.58 -0.15
N TRP A 529 33.42 1.32 -0.17
CA TRP A 529 32.63 1.21 1.06
C TRP A 529 33.05 0.01 1.92
N VAL A 530 33.31 -1.17 1.34
CA VAL A 530 33.87 -2.33 2.07
C VAL A 530 35.20 -1.97 2.76
N GLN A 531 36.08 -1.24 2.08
CA GLN A 531 37.38 -0.83 2.61
C GLN A 531 37.24 0.18 3.76
N VAL A 532 36.51 1.28 3.58
CA VAL A 532 36.38 2.32 4.62
C VAL A 532 35.56 1.83 5.81
N ASN A 533 34.57 0.96 5.57
CA ASN A 533 33.80 0.32 6.64
C ASN A 533 34.53 -0.83 7.34
N LYS A 534 35.69 -1.28 6.82
CA LYS A 534 36.42 -2.46 7.32
C LYS A 534 35.52 -3.70 7.40
N SER A 535 34.61 -3.85 6.43
CA SER A 535 33.76 -5.03 6.29
C SER A 535 34.60 -6.26 5.90
N GLU A 536 34.05 -7.47 6.04
CA GLU A 536 34.63 -8.65 5.40
C GLU A 536 34.78 -8.43 3.89
N THR A 537 35.76 -9.07 3.27
CA THR A 537 35.99 -8.97 1.81
C THR A 537 35.14 -9.94 0.99
N THR A 538 34.46 -10.89 1.64
CA THR A 538 33.60 -11.90 1.00
C THR A 538 32.13 -11.63 1.34
N PRO A 539 31.25 -11.38 0.36
CA PRO A 539 29.85 -11.11 0.65
C PRO A 539 29.06 -12.40 0.85
N LYS A 540 28.00 -12.31 1.66
CA LYS A 540 26.88 -13.26 1.63
C LYS A 540 25.88 -12.75 0.59
N THR A 541 25.65 -13.54 -0.46
CA THR A 541 24.79 -13.16 -1.60
C THR A 541 23.50 -13.98 -1.61
N VAL A 542 22.37 -13.31 -1.81
CA VAL A 542 21.03 -13.90 -1.92
C VAL A 542 20.29 -13.25 -3.09
N THR A 543 19.73 -14.08 -3.99
CA THR A 543 18.89 -13.61 -5.10
C THR A 543 17.43 -13.98 -4.86
N MET A 544 16.53 -13.02 -5.00
CA MET A 544 15.09 -13.19 -4.90
C MET A 544 14.41 -12.54 -6.11
N GLY A 545 13.84 -13.36 -6.99
CA GLY A 545 13.33 -12.89 -8.28
C GLY A 545 14.43 -12.24 -9.11
N THR A 546 14.22 -10.98 -9.49
CA THR A 546 15.17 -10.16 -10.26
C THR A 546 16.22 -9.45 -9.39
N ALA A 547 16.03 -9.39 -8.07
CA ALA A 547 16.92 -8.67 -7.16
C ALA A 547 17.98 -9.58 -6.53
N THR A 548 19.27 -9.23 -6.71
CA THR A 548 20.39 -9.85 -6.01
C THR A 548 20.94 -8.91 -4.95
N THR A 549 20.89 -9.34 -3.70
CA THR A 549 21.50 -8.67 -2.54
C THR A 549 22.84 -9.31 -2.23
N SER A 550 23.87 -8.51 -1.97
CA SER A 550 25.18 -8.95 -1.46
C SER A 550 25.55 -8.13 -0.22
N ALA A 551 25.71 -8.80 0.91
CA ALA A 551 26.03 -8.17 2.19
C ALA A 551 27.43 -8.60 2.67
N TYR A 552 28.30 -7.61 2.88
CA TYR A 552 29.61 -7.76 3.50
C TYR A 552 29.47 -7.44 5.01
N PRO A 553 29.47 -8.45 5.89
CA PRO A 553 29.29 -8.24 7.33
C PRO A 553 30.51 -7.56 7.98
N ILE A 554 30.38 -7.21 9.25
CA ILE A 554 31.52 -6.74 10.07
C ILE A 554 32.44 -7.93 10.34
N ALA A 555 33.76 -7.74 10.24
CA ALA A 555 34.76 -8.82 10.33
C ALA A 555 34.79 -9.60 11.67
N SER A 556 34.26 -9.02 12.75
CA SER A 556 33.92 -9.73 13.99
C SER A 556 33.00 -8.89 14.88
N GLU A 557 32.25 -9.52 15.79
CA GLU A 557 31.52 -8.80 16.84
C GLU A 557 32.50 -7.99 17.71
N GLY A 558 32.21 -6.69 17.90
CA GLY A 558 33.08 -5.77 18.64
C GLY A 558 34.21 -5.13 17.82
N ALA A 559 34.40 -5.48 16.54
CA ALA A 559 35.32 -4.74 15.67
C ALA A 559 34.78 -3.34 15.33
N SER A 560 35.69 -2.37 15.19
CA SER A 560 35.40 -0.98 14.78
C SER A 560 35.05 -0.85 13.28
N GLY A 561 34.12 -1.67 12.79
CA GLY A 561 33.69 -1.72 11.39
C GLY A 561 32.18 -1.64 11.22
N ALA A 562 31.73 -1.53 9.98
CA ALA A 562 30.32 -1.44 9.62
C ALA A 562 29.96 -2.42 8.49
N VAL A 563 28.66 -2.73 8.36
CA VAL A 563 28.13 -3.55 7.27
C VAL A 563 28.05 -2.75 5.98
N THR A 564 28.47 -3.36 4.87
CA THR A 564 28.31 -2.82 3.52
C THR A 564 27.40 -3.73 2.74
N GLU A 565 26.25 -3.25 2.30
CA GLU A 565 25.26 -4.02 1.56
C GLU A 565 24.97 -3.36 0.21
N TYR A 566 24.81 -4.16 -0.85
CA TYR A 566 24.33 -3.66 -2.12
C TYR A 566 23.28 -4.57 -2.75
N VAL A 567 22.36 -3.98 -3.51
CA VAL A 567 21.29 -4.65 -4.24
C VAL A 567 21.34 -4.22 -5.70
N VAL A 568 21.39 -5.20 -6.60
CA VAL A 568 21.17 -4.97 -8.04
C VAL A 568 19.93 -5.74 -8.46
N ASP A 569 18.96 -5.03 -9.04
CA ASP A 569 17.84 -5.65 -9.75
C ASP A 569 18.15 -5.75 -11.25
N SER A 570 18.03 -6.95 -11.83
CA SER A 570 18.37 -7.21 -13.23
C SER A 570 17.41 -6.54 -14.24
N GLU A 571 16.18 -6.26 -13.82
CA GLU A 571 15.11 -5.72 -14.68
C GLU A 571 14.83 -4.23 -14.42
N GLY A 572 15.18 -3.72 -13.23
CA GLY A 572 14.97 -2.34 -12.84
C GLY A 572 15.80 -1.33 -13.65
N ALA A 573 15.13 -0.26 -14.07
CA ALA A 573 15.72 0.95 -14.66
C ALA A 573 15.67 2.14 -13.67
N HIS A 574 16.00 3.35 -14.15
CA HIS A 574 16.10 4.53 -13.29
C HIS A 574 14.78 4.92 -12.62
N GLY A 575 14.77 4.95 -11.28
CA GLY A 575 13.64 5.42 -10.48
C GLY A 575 13.68 4.90 -9.05
N TRP A 576 12.75 5.38 -8.22
CA TRP A 576 12.64 4.88 -6.85
C TRP A 576 11.95 3.50 -6.83
N PRO A 577 12.45 2.49 -6.07
CA PRO A 577 11.86 1.16 -6.06
C PRO A 577 10.41 1.17 -5.57
N GLY A 578 9.53 0.50 -6.32
CA GLY A 578 8.08 0.48 -6.10
C GLY A 578 7.33 1.76 -6.53
N SER A 579 8.02 2.76 -7.09
CA SER A 579 7.35 3.98 -7.60
C SER A 579 6.84 3.80 -9.05
N PRO A 580 5.78 4.52 -9.47
CA PRO A 580 5.32 4.49 -10.85
C PRO A 580 6.40 4.95 -11.84
N SER A 581 6.38 4.37 -13.04
CA SER A 581 7.21 4.83 -14.15
C SER A 581 6.98 6.31 -14.45
N ARG A 582 8.08 7.07 -14.59
CA ARG A 582 8.06 8.50 -14.94
C ARG A 582 8.19 8.76 -16.45
N ARG A 583 8.55 7.74 -17.24
CA ARG A 583 8.72 7.82 -18.70
C ARG A 583 8.43 6.47 -19.34
N GLU A 584 7.72 6.48 -20.45
CA GLU A 584 7.41 5.28 -21.23
C GLU A 584 8.68 4.44 -21.51
N GLY A 585 8.58 3.13 -21.32
CA GLY A 585 9.70 2.19 -21.45
C GLY A 585 10.69 2.13 -20.27
N VAL A 586 10.68 3.10 -19.33
CA VAL A 586 11.56 3.11 -18.15
C VAL A 586 10.81 2.61 -16.93
N VAL A 587 11.01 1.35 -16.54
CA VAL A 587 10.35 0.73 -15.39
C VAL A 587 11.31 0.72 -14.19
N PRO A 588 11.02 1.44 -13.08
CA PRO A 588 11.82 1.37 -11.86
C PRO A 588 11.86 -0.05 -11.28
N ILE A 589 12.77 -0.30 -10.33
CA ILE A 589 12.84 -1.56 -9.58
C ILE A 589 11.46 -1.88 -8.98
N ALA A 590 10.85 -2.99 -9.42
CA ALA A 590 9.49 -3.38 -9.05
C ALA A 590 9.43 -4.57 -8.07
N SER A 591 10.57 -5.23 -7.84
CA SER A 591 10.69 -6.44 -7.00
C SER A 591 10.52 -6.19 -5.49
N PHE A 592 10.63 -4.94 -5.02
CA PHE A 592 10.42 -4.54 -3.63
C PHE A 592 10.09 -3.05 -3.48
N SER A 593 9.49 -2.69 -2.34
CA SER A 593 9.27 -1.30 -1.92
C SER A 593 10.57 -0.67 -1.42
N GLY A 594 10.95 0.49 -1.97
CA GLY A 594 12.19 1.18 -1.60
C GLY A 594 12.21 1.62 -0.14
N ALA A 595 11.12 2.22 0.35
CA ALA A 595 11.04 2.68 1.74
C ALA A 595 11.06 1.52 2.75
N GLU A 596 10.43 0.38 2.44
CA GLU A 596 10.44 -0.80 3.32
C GLU A 596 11.85 -1.41 3.34
N ARG A 597 12.48 -1.59 2.18
CA ARG A 597 13.84 -2.16 2.09
C ARG A 597 14.90 -1.31 2.78
N VAL A 598 14.80 0.03 2.65
CA VAL A 598 15.69 0.97 3.34
C VAL A 598 15.46 0.95 4.85
N TRP A 599 14.21 0.95 5.32
CA TRP A 599 13.92 0.90 6.75
C TRP A 599 14.37 -0.41 7.41
N GLU A 600 14.14 -1.55 6.75
CA GLU A 600 14.59 -2.86 7.26
C GLU A 600 16.11 -2.92 7.47
N PHE A 601 16.89 -2.17 6.68
CA PHE A 601 18.33 -2.03 6.90
C PHE A 601 18.67 -1.07 8.05
N PHE A 602 17.93 0.03 8.21
CA PHE A 602 18.18 1.07 9.22
C PHE A 602 17.74 0.73 10.64
N LYS A 603 16.63 0.02 10.82
CA LYS A 603 15.91 -0.07 12.10
C LYS A 603 16.74 -0.50 13.32
N ASP A 604 17.76 -1.33 13.10
CA ASP A 604 18.64 -1.89 14.13
C ASP A 604 20.03 -1.19 14.19
N LYS A 605 20.22 -0.07 13.48
CA LYS A 605 21.50 0.66 13.39
C LYS A 605 21.52 1.88 14.30
N HIS A 606 22.63 2.06 15.00
CA HIS A 606 22.88 3.15 15.95
C HIS A 606 24.32 3.67 15.76
N ARG A 607 24.54 4.95 16.11
CA ARG A 607 25.87 5.57 16.25
C ARG A 607 26.58 5.13 17.53
#